data_AF-A0A518D3E6-F1
#
_entry.id   AF-A0A518D3E6-F1
#
_cell.length_a   1.000
_cell.length_b   1.000
_cell.length_c   1.000
_cell.angle_alpha   90.00
_cell.angle_beta   90.00
_cell.angle_gamma   90.00
#
_symmetry.space_group_name_H-M   'P 1'
#
loop_
_entity.id
_entity.type
_entity.pdbx_description
1 polymer ?
#
loop_
_entity_poly.entity_id
_entity_poly.type
_entity_poly.pdbx_seq_one_letter_code
_entity_poly.pdbx_strand_id
1 'polypeptide(L)'
;MSATDSQPRTMRRPARRRLVGLAIGAATTAVVVVALELGLRAAGFGPGDGLNLVGGEHAAPGALQFTAEHRDPRRGLVEVHPDRGYALRAGYRSSAEHAGSYALGSWPWRGRPAEPAPPGIARVVVLGDSCAYGVGIETSQTLAHQLALELEERGLDRTRVQVLNLGVPGYSTVQVAHVLEWALRELEPDVAVFYVAAWNDGSSGTGRTDAEILASHAQGNVVSRSAIVDALRRAFGRGPNAGGADASETDSSDESTVARVPAEEIEPRVRALVERARATNCPAIVVAPGHPAATEVTLPRVVPDRASVRRAARALAAPLVDVEETALESGRIDGELWVDFVHPSAALWSLVAPEVAERVAEELGQLPPAVPTELAVVGVERRTFSSLGDERLAVELAGVRESDVLPVVSVGGAPLLDVRFDGDGVVSGTLSTNAAGVHDLVVQTERGVVIERAAIELVPPRLERAVAADGSVSVLVHSRPGDRVKLFVSRTALARPQESMHGTVRIVYAQLAGQPLDGSVGPDGTVAVPLPPEFSSSVDPLWVQGLVLPAGEPDASQEARVTGLLAL
;
A
#
# COMPACT_ATOMS: atom_id res chain seq x y z
N MET A 1 84.01 -31.12 -56.29
CA MET A 1 84.92 -30.13 -55.67
C MET A 1 84.32 -29.68 -54.36
N SER A 2 85.18 -29.67 -53.34
CA SER A 2 84.94 -29.24 -51.95
C SER A 2 84.30 -27.86 -51.87
N ALA A 3 83.41 -27.65 -50.88
CA ALA A 3 83.59 -26.58 -49.89
C ALA A 3 82.50 -26.66 -48.82
N THR A 4 82.97 -26.90 -47.60
CA THR A 4 82.38 -26.55 -46.31
C THR A 4 81.79 -25.14 -46.30
N ASP A 5 80.62 -24.96 -45.69
CA ASP A 5 80.38 -23.75 -44.92
C ASP A 5 79.51 -24.01 -43.68
N SER A 6 80.03 -23.54 -42.56
CA SER A 6 79.55 -23.69 -41.21
C SER A 6 79.03 -22.34 -40.75
N GLN A 7 77.73 -22.21 -40.50
CA GLN A 7 77.13 -21.03 -39.86
C GLN A 7 76.00 -21.48 -38.89
N PRO A 8 75.70 -20.68 -37.86
CA PRO A 8 75.48 -21.15 -36.50
C PRO A 8 74.03 -21.49 -36.16
N ARG A 9 73.87 -22.34 -35.13
CA ARG A 9 72.62 -22.56 -34.38
C ARG A 9 72.10 -21.23 -33.83
N THR A 10 71.17 -20.61 -34.55
CA THR A 10 70.34 -19.53 -34.02
C THR A 10 69.15 -20.14 -33.27
N MET A 11 69.07 -19.82 -31.98
CA MET A 11 68.06 -20.32 -31.05
C MET A 11 66.64 -20.02 -31.56
N ARG A 12 65.90 -21.07 -31.97
CA ARG A 12 64.45 -21.03 -32.12
C ARG A 12 63.79 -20.96 -30.73
N ARG A 13 63.78 -19.78 -30.11
CA ARG A 13 62.96 -19.47 -28.91
C ARG A 13 62.13 -18.16 -28.98
N PRO A 14 61.55 -17.72 -30.11
CA PRO A 14 60.59 -16.61 -30.07
C PRO A 14 59.11 -17.04 -30.05
N ALA A 15 58.74 -18.21 -30.56
CA ALA A 15 57.32 -18.54 -30.81
C ALA A 15 56.49 -18.74 -29.53
N ARG A 16 57.02 -19.47 -28.54
CA ARG A 16 56.30 -19.77 -27.29
C ARG A 16 56.13 -18.54 -26.39
N ARG A 17 57.12 -17.63 -26.38
CA ARG A 17 57.04 -16.34 -25.68
C ARG A 17 56.02 -15.39 -26.33
N ARG A 18 55.91 -15.41 -27.67
CA ARG A 18 54.88 -14.66 -28.40
C ARG A 18 53.47 -15.17 -28.10
N LEU A 19 53.27 -16.49 -28.07
CA LEU A 19 51.98 -17.10 -27.71
C LEU A 19 51.55 -16.81 -26.26
N VAL A 20 52.50 -16.90 -25.31
CA VAL A 20 52.23 -16.53 -23.91
C VAL A 20 51.94 -15.03 -23.77
N GLY A 21 52.69 -14.17 -24.49
CA GLY A 21 52.41 -12.73 -24.53
C GLY A 21 51.04 -12.39 -25.12
N LEU A 22 50.60 -13.09 -26.17
CA LEU A 22 49.26 -12.94 -26.76
C LEU A 22 48.16 -13.42 -25.80
N ALA A 23 48.36 -14.54 -25.10
CA ALA A 23 47.40 -15.06 -24.13
C ALA A 23 47.26 -14.12 -22.91
N ILE A 24 48.38 -13.61 -22.39
CA ILE A 24 48.38 -12.61 -21.30
C ILE A 24 47.73 -11.31 -21.78
N GLY A 25 48.01 -10.86 -23.02
CA GLY A 25 47.37 -9.69 -23.61
C GLY A 25 45.84 -9.85 -23.70
N ALA A 26 45.37 -10.97 -24.25
CA ALA A 26 43.94 -11.25 -24.36
C ALA A 26 43.24 -11.36 -23.00
N ALA A 27 43.86 -12.01 -22.02
CA ALA A 27 43.35 -12.09 -20.65
C ALA A 27 43.28 -10.72 -19.98
N THR A 28 44.31 -9.88 -20.18
CA THR A 28 44.34 -8.51 -19.65
C THR A 28 43.24 -7.66 -20.28
N THR A 29 43.05 -7.74 -21.60
CA THR A 29 41.95 -7.07 -22.30
C THR A 29 40.58 -7.53 -21.78
N ALA A 30 40.38 -8.83 -21.58
CA ALA A 30 39.12 -9.35 -21.03
C ALA A 30 38.85 -8.82 -19.61
N VAL A 31 39.86 -8.79 -18.74
CA VAL A 31 39.72 -8.23 -17.38
C VAL A 31 39.39 -6.73 -17.43
N VAL A 32 40.02 -5.96 -18.32
CA VAL A 32 39.73 -4.54 -18.49
C VAL A 32 38.30 -4.31 -18.99
N VAL A 33 37.83 -5.10 -19.97
CA VAL A 33 36.46 -5.01 -20.49
C VAL A 33 35.44 -5.35 -19.40
N VAL A 34 35.68 -6.40 -18.60
CA VAL A 34 34.80 -6.76 -17.48
C VAL A 34 34.81 -5.70 -16.39
N ALA A 35 35.97 -5.16 -16.01
CA ALA A 35 36.08 -4.09 -15.02
C ALA A 35 35.40 -2.81 -15.49
N LEU A 36 35.51 -2.49 -16.79
CA LEU A 36 34.85 -1.34 -17.41
C LEU A 36 33.33 -1.52 -17.44
N GLU A 37 32.84 -2.71 -17.83
CA GLU A 37 31.41 -3.05 -17.81
C GLU A 37 30.84 -2.96 -16.38
N LEU A 38 31.54 -3.50 -15.37
CA LEU A 38 31.14 -3.41 -13.97
C LEU A 38 31.17 -1.97 -13.43
N GLY A 39 32.20 -1.20 -13.79
CA GLY A 39 32.32 0.21 -13.42
C GLY A 39 31.24 1.08 -14.03
N LEU A 40 30.90 0.87 -15.30
CA LEU A 40 29.83 1.57 -15.99
C LEU A 40 28.45 1.20 -15.41
N ARG A 41 28.22 -0.07 -15.05
CA ARG A 41 27.00 -0.50 -14.34
C ARG A 41 26.88 0.14 -12.96
N ALA A 42 27.97 0.21 -12.20
CA ALA A 42 28.01 0.91 -10.92
C ALA A 42 27.73 2.42 -11.06
N ALA A 43 28.07 2.99 -12.22
CA ALA A 43 27.78 4.37 -12.60
C ALA A 43 26.39 4.58 -13.26
N GLY A 44 25.56 3.54 -13.37
CA GLY A 44 24.19 3.62 -13.88
C GLY A 44 24.02 3.50 -15.40
N PHE A 45 25.04 3.03 -16.12
CA PHE A 45 24.95 2.65 -17.54
C PHE A 45 24.51 1.18 -17.70
N GLY A 46 23.71 0.89 -18.71
CA GLY A 46 23.09 -0.43 -18.93
C GLY A 46 21.92 -0.30 -19.91
N PRO A 47 21.32 -1.41 -20.39
CA PRO A 47 20.16 -1.35 -21.28
C PRO A 47 19.02 -0.60 -20.59
N GLY A 48 18.98 0.70 -20.89
CA GLY A 48 18.03 1.68 -20.43
C GLY A 48 17.25 2.19 -21.62
N ASP A 49 16.77 1.28 -22.46
CA ASP A 49 15.56 1.55 -23.24
C ASP A 49 14.40 1.26 -22.28
N GLY A 50 14.30 2.09 -21.24
CA GLY A 50 13.11 2.09 -20.39
C GLY A 50 11.94 2.37 -21.31
N LEU A 51 10.92 1.51 -21.27
CA LEU A 51 9.58 1.87 -21.74
C LEU A 51 9.32 3.27 -21.20
N ASN A 52 9.24 4.27 -22.09
CA ASN A 52 9.08 5.65 -21.69
C ASN A 52 7.90 5.73 -20.72
N LEU A 53 8.17 6.07 -19.46
CA LEU A 53 7.16 6.44 -18.46
C LEU A 53 6.52 7.80 -18.81
N VAL A 54 6.42 8.13 -20.10
CA VAL A 54 6.15 9.47 -20.58
C VAL A 54 5.11 9.35 -21.69
N GLY A 55 3.88 9.69 -21.33
CA GLY A 55 3.00 10.38 -22.27
C GLY A 55 3.79 11.56 -22.84
N GLY A 56 4.12 11.47 -24.13
CA GLY A 56 4.82 12.51 -24.86
C GLY A 56 4.12 13.86 -24.69
N GLU A 57 4.94 14.91 -24.79
CA GLU A 57 4.82 16.39 -24.70
C GLU A 57 3.48 17.13 -24.96
N HIS A 58 2.35 16.43 -24.96
CA HIS A 58 1.01 16.99 -24.85
C HIS A 58 0.37 16.50 -23.56
N ALA A 59 0.97 16.84 -22.42
CA ALA A 59 0.23 16.82 -21.17
C ALA A 59 -0.92 17.82 -21.31
N ALA A 60 -2.15 17.30 -21.45
CA ALA A 60 -3.34 18.12 -21.36
C ALA A 60 -3.29 18.91 -20.04
N PRO A 61 -3.76 20.17 -20.01
CA PRO A 61 -3.75 20.98 -18.79
C PRO A 61 -4.45 20.23 -17.65
N GLY A 62 -3.71 19.88 -16.59
CA GLY A 62 -4.26 19.21 -15.41
C GLY A 62 -4.05 17.69 -15.31
N ALA A 63 -3.35 17.04 -16.26
CA ALA A 63 -2.78 15.72 -15.97
C ALA A 63 -1.76 15.87 -14.82
N LEU A 64 -1.77 14.96 -13.83
CA LEU A 64 -0.75 14.91 -12.78
C LEU A 64 0.62 15.01 -13.45
N GLN A 65 1.26 16.17 -13.33
CA GLN A 65 2.58 16.38 -13.86
C GLN A 65 3.50 15.50 -13.04
N PHE A 66 3.93 14.37 -13.60
CA PHE A 66 5.17 13.73 -13.20
C PHE A 66 6.26 14.78 -13.45
N THR A 67 6.54 15.60 -12.43
CA THR A 67 7.59 16.62 -12.50
C THR A 67 8.89 15.96 -12.96
N ALA A 68 9.82 16.72 -13.53
CA ALA A 68 11.14 16.22 -13.90
C ALA A 68 11.86 15.53 -12.71
N GLU A 69 11.47 15.81 -11.47
CA GLU A 69 11.93 15.13 -10.26
C GLU A 69 11.44 13.67 -10.12
N HIS A 70 10.29 13.30 -10.70
CA HIS A 70 9.78 11.92 -10.76
C HIS A 70 10.43 11.08 -11.88
N ARG A 71 11.19 11.72 -12.77
CA ARG A 71 11.88 11.09 -13.90
C ARG A 71 13.34 10.75 -13.62
N ASP A 72 13.88 11.05 -12.43
CA ASP A 72 15.28 10.73 -12.10
C ASP A 72 15.47 9.22 -11.86
N PRO A 73 16.17 8.50 -12.75
CA PRO A 73 16.44 7.07 -12.58
C PRO A 73 17.33 6.79 -11.35
N ARG A 74 17.97 7.82 -10.78
CA ARG A 74 18.86 7.74 -9.62
C ARG A 74 18.12 7.74 -8.27
N ARG A 75 16.81 7.98 -8.25
CA ARG A 75 15.96 7.83 -7.05
C ARG A 75 15.19 6.51 -6.97
N GLY A 76 15.43 5.57 -7.91
CA GLY A 76 15.21 4.13 -7.70
C GLY A 76 13.78 3.71 -7.35
N LEU A 77 12.77 4.20 -8.07
CA LEU A 77 11.37 3.80 -7.83
C LEU A 77 10.96 2.54 -8.61
N VAL A 78 11.59 2.31 -9.76
CA VAL A 78 11.38 1.12 -10.62
C VAL A 78 12.71 0.44 -10.89
N GLU A 79 12.68 -0.83 -11.28
CA GLU A 79 13.83 -1.59 -11.74
C GLU A 79 13.56 -2.26 -13.08
N VAL A 80 14.61 -2.50 -13.86
CA VAL A 80 14.50 -3.20 -15.14
C VAL A 80 14.04 -4.63 -14.88
N HIS A 81 12.99 -5.05 -15.59
CA HIS A 81 12.44 -6.39 -15.46
C HIS A 81 12.52 -7.12 -16.81
N PRO A 82 13.11 -8.33 -16.86
CA PRO A 82 13.36 -9.02 -18.13
C PRO A 82 12.08 -9.28 -18.94
N ASP A 83 11.00 -9.66 -18.26
CA ASP A 83 9.74 -10.04 -18.94
C ASP A 83 8.73 -8.89 -19.04
N ARG A 84 8.91 -7.81 -18.26
CA ARG A 84 7.92 -6.72 -18.13
C ARG A 84 8.45 -5.37 -18.61
N GLY A 85 9.72 -5.33 -19.00
CA GLY A 85 10.48 -4.10 -19.24
C GLY A 85 10.87 -3.43 -17.92
N TYR A 86 9.93 -3.21 -17.01
CA TYR A 86 10.18 -2.70 -15.67
C TYR A 86 9.27 -3.33 -14.62
N ALA A 87 9.68 -3.25 -13.35
CA ALA A 87 8.90 -3.60 -12.17
C ALA A 87 9.04 -2.50 -11.10
N LEU A 88 8.08 -2.42 -10.19
CA LEU A 88 8.18 -1.54 -9.03
C LEU A 88 9.26 -2.07 -8.07
N ARG A 89 10.07 -1.18 -7.49
CA ARG A 89 10.92 -1.56 -6.35
C ARG A 89 10.07 -1.64 -5.08
N ALA A 90 10.52 -2.47 -4.13
CA ALA A 90 9.93 -2.49 -2.80
C ALA A 90 9.92 -1.09 -2.18
N GLY A 91 8.76 -0.69 -1.64
CA GLY A 91 8.56 0.65 -1.10
C GLY A 91 8.29 1.75 -2.14
N TYR A 92 7.91 1.40 -3.38
CA TYR A 92 7.45 2.36 -4.39
C TYR A 92 6.35 3.30 -3.83
N ARG A 93 6.52 4.60 -4.09
CA ARG A 93 5.59 5.67 -3.67
C ARG A 93 5.39 6.63 -4.84
N SER A 94 4.17 6.75 -5.36
CA SER A 94 3.81 7.79 -6.34
C SER A 94 3.54 9.16 -5.69
N SER A 95 3.42 9.24 -4.36
CA SER A 95 3.27 10.44 -3.51
C SER A 95 3.43 10.03 -2.03
N ALA A 96 3.50 11.01 -1.11
CA ALA A 96 3.66 10.77 0.33
C ALA A 96 2.54 9.90 0.95
N GLU A 97 1.33 9.97 0.39
CA GLU A 97 0.09 9.25 0.77
C GLU A 97 0.06 7.79 0.24
N HIS A 98 1.03 7.38 -0.59
CA HIS A 98 0.96 6.08 -1.25
C HIS A 98 1.42 4.90 -0.39
N ALA A 99 2.12 5.13 0.72
CA ALA A 99 2.31 4.09 1.70
C ALA A 99 1.35 4.32 2.86
N GLY A 100 0.28 3.52 2.86
CA GLY A 100 -0.29 3.12 4.14
C GLY A 100 0.78 2.38 4.95
N SER A 101 0.47 2.13 6.22
CA SER A 101 1.28 1.39 7.21
C SER A 101 1.74 -0.02 6.80
N TYR A 102 1.45 -0.48 5.59
CA TYR A 102 1.66 -1.84 5.08
C TYR A 102 2.89 -2.02 4.17
N ALA A 103 3.63 -0.97 3.83
CA ALA A 103 4.82 -1.06 2.98
C ALA A 103 6.05 -1.61 3.75
N LEU A 104 6.01 -2.90 4.10
CA LEU A 104 7.09 -3.61 4.83
C LEU A 104 7.86 -4.54 3.90
N GLY A 105 9.19 -4.61 4.08
CA GLY A 105 10.05 -5.63 3.45
C GLY A 105 10.28 -5.45 1.94
N SER A 106 10.49 -6.56 1.24
CA SER A 106 10.82 -6.60 -0.20
C SER A 106 9.60 -6.71 -1.12
N TRP A 107 8.40 -6.42 -0.62
CA TRP A 107 7.15 -6.52 -1.38
C TRP A 107 7.03 -5.38 -2.40
N PRO A 108 6.98 -5.67 -3.72
CA PRO A 108 6.98 -4.64 -4.75
C PRO A 108 5.57 -4.13 -5.11
N TRP A 109 4.52 -4.76 -4.58
CA TRP A 109 3.13 -4.45 -4.92
C TRP A 109 2.48 -3.54 -3.88
N ARG A 110 1.27 -3.05 -4.19
CA ARG A 110 0.58 -2.14 -3.28
C ARG A 110 -0.14 -2.90 -2.16
N GLY A 111 -0.06 -2.35 -0.95
CA GLY A 111 -0.76 -2.89 0.22
C GLY A 111 0.01 -4.00 0.91
N ARG A 112 -0.71 -4.82 1.67
CA ARG A 112 -0.13 -5.86 2.52
C ARG A 112 0.46 -6.99 1.65
N PRO A 113 1.66 -7.51 1.99
CA PRO A 113 2.23 -8.66 1.31
C PRO A 113 1.32 -9.89 1.38
N ALA A 114 1.44 -10.78 0.38
CA ALA A 114 0.87 -12.12 0.47
C ALA A 114 1.38 -12.79 1.75
N GLU A 115 0.48 -13.32 2.57
CA GLU A 115 0.91 -14.05 3.77
C GLU A 115 1.51 -15.40 3.35
N PRO A 116 2.58 -15.88 4.02
CA PRO A 116 3.03 -17.26 3.85
C PRO A 116 1.83 -18.15 4.20
N ALA A 117 1.25 -18.81 3.20
CA ALA A 117 -0.07 -19.43 3.27
C ALA A 117 -0.26 -20.20 4.60
N PRO A 118 -1.14 -19.77 5.53
CA PRO A 118 -1.80 -20.75 6.37
C PRO A 118 -2.63 -21.63 5.43
N PRO A 119 -2.67 -22.96 5.61
CA PRO A 119 -3.58 -23.81 4.86
C PRO A 119 -5.02 -23.26 4.97
N GLY A 120 -5.66 -22.93 3.84
CA GLY A 120 -7.10 -22.63 3.80
C GLY A 120 -7.54 -21.16 3.57
N ILE A 121 -6.64 -20.22 3.29
CA ILE A 121 -7.02 -18.85 2.88
C ILE A 121 -7.13 -18.76 1.36
N ALA A 122 -8.27 -18.29 0.86
CA ALA A 122 -8.46 -18.01 -0.56
C ALA A 122 -7.79 -16.69 -0.97
N ARG A 123 -7.17 -16.65 -2.14
CA ARG A 123 -6.49 -15.47 -2.68
C ARG A 123 -7.26 -14.87 -3.85
N VAL A 124 -7.57 -13.59 -3.73
CA VAL A 124 -8.13 -12.78 -4.79
C VAL A 124 -7.07 -11.79 -5.24
N VAL A 125 -6.71 -11.81 -6.52
CA VAL A 125 -5.72 -10.88 -7.09
C VAL A 125 -6.42 -9.84 -7.97
N VAL A 126 -6.13 -8.56 -7.72
CA VAL A 126 -6.60 -7.43 -8.55
C VAL A 126 -5.45 -7.01 -9.46
N LEU A 127 -5.64 -7.19 -10.77
CA LEU A 127 -4.65 -6.97 -11.82
C LEU A 127 -5.04 -5.77 -12.68
N GLY A 128 -4.07 -4.91 -12.99
CA GLY A 128 -4.33 -3.75 -13.82
C GLY A 128 -3.19 -2.74 -13.86
N ASP A 129 -3.53 -1.51 -14.18
CA ASP A 129 -2.60 -0.41 -14.36
C ASP A 129 -2.56 0.57 -13.15
N SER A 130 -2.32 1.87 -13.40
CA SER A 130 -2.33 2.91 -12.37
C SER A 130 -3.70 3.09 -11.71
N CYS A 131 -4.80 2.80 -12.41
CA CYS A 131 -6.15 2.89 -11.86
C CYS A 131 -6.39 1.78 -10.85
N ALA A 132 -6.04 0.54 -11.19
CA ALA A 132 -6.11 -0.60 -10.27
C ALA A 132 -5.14 -0.45 -9.10
N TYR A 133 -3.94 0.07 -9.37
CA TYR A 133 -2.99 0.46 -8.34
C TYR A 133 -3.61 1.51 -7.40
N GLY A 134 -4.38 2.46 -7.92
CA GLY A 134 -5.05 3.53 -7.18
C GLY A 134 -4.22 4.81 -7.07
N VAL A 135 -3.57 5.24 -8.15
CA VAL A 135 -2.82 6.51 -8.15
C VAL A 135 -3.74 7.66 -7.74
N GLY A 136 -3.27 8.50 -6.81
CA GLY A 136 -4.02 9.68 -6.35
C GLY A 136 -4.99 9.42 -5.20
N ILE A 137 -5.04 8.21 -4.64
CA ILE A 137 -5.84 7.87 -3.46
C ILE A 137 -5.03 7.06 -2.45
N GLU A 138 -5.49 7.01 -1.20
CA GLU A 138 -4.87 6.23 -0.11
C GLU A 138 -4.99 4.72 -0.34
N THR A 139 -4.12 3.93 0.28
CA THR A 139 -4.15 2.46 0.11
C THR A 139 -5.49 1.85 0.58
N SER A 140 -6.05 2.40 1.67
CA SER A 140 -7.37 2.00 2.20
C SER A 140 -8.54 2.37 1.28
N GLN A 141 -8.32 3.22 0.29
CA GLN A 141 -9.34 3.69 -0.65
C GLN A 141 -9.31 2.93 -1.99
N THR A 142 -8.31 2.09 -2.22
CA THR A 142 -8.17 1.33 -3.47
C THR A 142 -9.28 0.30 -3.64
N LEU A 143 -9.62 -0.04 -4.89
CA LEU A 143 -10.58 -1.11 -5.21
C LEU A 143 -10.27 -2.41 -4.45
N ALA A 144 -9.00 -2.82 -4.40
CA ALA A 144 -8.59 -4.04 -3.69
C ALA A 144 -8.87 -3.97 -2.18
N HIS A 145 -8.67 -2.81 -1.54
CA HIS A 145 -8.97 -2.65 -0.12
C HIS A 145 -10.48 -2.61 0.15
N GLN A 146 -11.23 -1.86 -0.67
CA GLN A 146 -12.69 -1.78 -0.57
C GLN A 146 -13.31 -3.17 -0.81
N LEU A 147 -12.84 -3.91 -1.81
CA LEU A 147 -13.23 -5.30 -2.05
C LEU A 147 -13.00 -6.20 -0.83
N ALA A 148 -11.87 -6.05 -0.12
CA ALA A 148 -11.61 -6.82 1.10
C ALA A 148 -12.62 -6.50 2.22
N LEU A 149 -13.04 -5.23 2.35
CA LEU A 149 -14.07 -4.82 3.33
C LEU A 149 -15.44 -5.39 2.96
N GLU A 150 -15.83 -5.29 1.69
CA GLU A 150 -17.10 -5.83 1.18
C GLU A 150 -17.20 -7.35 1.33
N LEU A 151 -16.09 -8.08 1.14
CA LEU A 151 -16.02 -9.52 1.37
C LEU A 151 -16.13 -9.84 2.88
N GLU A 152 -15.51 -9.04 3.74
CA GLU A 152 -15.61 -9.17 5.19
C GLU A 152 -17.07 -8.99 5.67
N GLU A 153 -17.78 -8.00 5.14
CA GLU A 153 -19.22 -7.79 5.41
C GLU A 153 -20.09 -8.98 4.95
N ARG A 154 -19.62 -9.74 3.96
CA ARG A 154 -20.27 -10.95 3.44
C ARG A 154 -19.85 -12.24 4.17
N GLY A 155 -19.12 -12.13 5.29
CA GLY A 155 -18.66 -13.29 6.08
C GLY A 155 -17.45 -14.01 5.48
N LEU A 156 -16.76 -13.38 4.52
CA LEU A 156 -15.49 -13.79 3.93
C LEU A 156 -14.39 -12.87 4.45
N ASP A 157 -14.21 -12.84 5.78
CA ASP A 157 -13.24 -11.98 6.44
C ASP A 157 -11.78 -12.29 6.07
N ARG A 158 -10.86 -11.46 6.57
CA ARG A 158 -9.42 -11.54 6.26
C ARG A 158 -8.72 -12.82 6.72
N THR A 159 -9.37 -13.66 7.54
CA THR A 159 -8.88 -15.00 7.89
C THR A 159 -9.27 -16.06 6.86
N ARG A 160 -10.22 -15.74 5.97
CA ARG A 160 -10.73 -16.63 4.92
C ARG A 160 -10.31 -16.19 3.53
N VAL A 161 -10.23 -14.89 3.28
CA VAL A 161 -9.91 -14.33 1.97
C VAL A 161 -8.85 -13.24 2.09
N GLN A 162 -7.79 -13.36 1.30
CA GLN A 162 -6.78 -12.35 1.12
C GLN A 162 -6.93 -11.68 -0.26
N VAL A 163 -7.18 -10.38 -0.28
CA VAL A 163 -7.20 -9.58 -1.51
C VAL A 163 -5.85 -8.89 -1.73
N LEU A 164 -5.23 -9.10 -2.89
CA LEU A 164 -3.90 -8.60 -3.25
C LEU A 164 -3.98 -7.63 -4.42
N ASN A 165 -3.46 -6.42 -4.25
CA ASN A 165 -3.39 -5.43 -5.32
C ASN A 165 -2.09 -5.59 -6.12
N LEU A 166 -2.21 -6.10 -7.35
CA LEU A 166 -1.11 -6.30 -8.29
C LEU A 166 -1.15 -5.29 -9.45
N GLY A 167 -1.85 -4.17 -9.28
CA GLY A 167 -1.85 -3.06 -10.24
C GLY A 167 -0.45 -2.44 -10.36
N VAL A 168 -0.06 -2.01 -11.56
CA VAL A 168 1.22 -1.32 -11.78
C VAL A 168 1.02 -0.09 -12.66
N PRO A 169 1.40 1.11 -12.19
CA PRO A 169 1.30 2.31 -13.00
C PRO A 169 2.02 2.18 -14.33
N GLY A 170 1.33 2.54 -15.42
CA GLY A 170 1.87 2.57 -16.77
C GLY A 170 1.83 1.23 -17.54
N TYR A 171 1.36 0.14 -16.93
CA TYR A 171 1.21 -1.15 -17.63
C TYR A 171 0.04 -1.11 -18.62
N SER A 172 0.24 -1.70 -19.81
CA SER A 172 -0.82 -2.03 -20.76
C SER A 172 -1.25 -3.49 -20.57
N THR A 173 -2.25 -3.95 -21.33
CA THR A 173 -2.66 -5.36 -21.35
C THR A 173 -1.50 -6.33 -21.63
N VAL A 174 -0.45 -5.87 -22.32
CA VAL A 174 0.76 -6.66 -22.60
C VAL A 174 1.51 -6.98 -21.30
N GLN A 175 1.85 -5.98 -20.48
CA GLN A 175 2.58 -6.22 -19.23
C GLN A 175 1.71 -6.90 -18.18
N VAL A 176 0.40 -6.61 -18.14
CA VAL A 176 -0.53 -7.28 -17.21
C VAL A 176 -0.55 -8.79 -17.43
N ALA A 177 -0.42 -9.28 -18.67
CA ALA A 177 -0.29 -10.71 -18.95
C ALA A 177 0.93 -11.34 -18.24
N HIS A 178 2.06 -10.65 -18.19
CA HIS A 178 3.24 -11.12 -17.46
C HIS A 178 3.06 -11.09 -15.93
N VAL A 179 2.28 -10.13 -15.40
CA VAL A 179 1.91 -10.13 -13.97
C VAL A 179 1.01 -11.31 -13.65
N LEU A 180 0.03 -11.59 -14.51
CA LEU A 180 -0.84 -12.76 -14.35
C LEU A 180 -0.02 -14.05 -14.32
N GLU A 181 0.90 -14.25 -15.26
CA GLU A 181 1.76 -15.45 -15.27
C GLU A 181 2.58 -15.60 -13.99
N TRP A 182 3.08 -14.49 -13.43
CA TRP A 182 3.77 -14.52 -12.15
C TRP A 182 2.80 -14.86 -11.01
N ALA A 183 1.64 -14.20 -10.94
CA ALA A 183 0.65 -14.41 -9.89
C ALA A 183 0.13 -15.86 -9.89
N LEU A 184 -0.17 -16.42 -11.06
CA LEU A 184 -0.63 -17.80 -11.20
C LEU A 184 0.40 -18.82 -10.69
N ARG A 185 1.70 -18.53 -10.81
CA ARG A 185 2.77 -19.43 -10.33
C ARG A 185 3.12 -19.24 -8.87
N GLU A 186 3.22 -17.99 -8.40
CA GLU A 186 3.76 -17.69 -7.08
C GLU A 186 2.68 -17.56 -6.00
N LEU A 187 1.46 -17.19 -6.39
CA LEU A 187 0.36 -16.91 -5.47
C LEU A 187 -0.76 -17.94 -5.55
N GLU A 188 -0.87 -18.66 -6.67
CA GLU A 188 -1.95 -19.64 -6.93
C GLU A 188 -3.33 -19.05 -6.56
N PRO A 189 -3.77 -17.96 -7.23
CA PRO A 189 -4.98 -17.25 -6.84
C PRO A 189 -6.23 -18.07 -7.13
N ASP A 190 -7.23 -17.96 -6.25
CA ASP A 190 -8.55 -18.54 -6.41
C ASP A 190 -9.45 -17.68 -7.30
N VAL A 191 -9.25 -16.35 -7.34
CA VAL A 191 -9.98 -15.46 -8.25
C VAL A 191 -9.06 -14.34 -8.76
N ALA A 192 -9.16 -14.05 -10.06
CA ALA A 192 -8.50 -12.92 -10.70
C ALA A 192 -9.51 -11.84 -11.11
N VAL A 193 -9.28 -10.61 -10.69
CA VAL A 193 -10.08 -9.42 -11.06
C VAL A 193 -9.23 -8.56 -11.99
N PHE A 194 -9.71 -8.32 -13.21
CA PHE A 194 -8.98 -7.55 -14.23
C PHE A 194 -9.58 -6.16 -14.43
N TYR A 195 -8.80 -5.11 -14.17
CA TYR A 195 -9.08 -3.73 -14.56
C TYR A 195 -8.00 -3.28 -15.56
N VAL A 196 -8.29 -3.37 -16.86
CA VAL A 196 -7.29 -3.26 -17.93
C VAL A 196 -7.76 -2.37 -19.08
N ALA A 197 -6.82 -1.96 -19.94
CA ALA A 197 -7.08 -1.08 -21.09
C ALA A 197 -7.75 0.25 -20.71
N ALA A 198 -7.48 0.76 -19.52
CA ALA A 198 -8.04 2.03 -19.06
C ALA A 198 -7.37 3.23 -19.73
N TRP A 199 -6.08 3.16 -20.03
CA TRP A 199 -5.36 4.32 -20.60
C TRP A 199 -4.12 3.95 -21.39
N ASN A 200 -3.29 3.07 -20.82
CA ASN A 200 -1.94 2.87 -21.30
C ASN A 200 -1.88 2.24 -22.69
N ASP A 201 -2.82 1.34 -23.00
CA ASP A 201 -2.94 0.66 -24.28
C ASP A 201 -3.11 1.65 -25.45
N GLY A 202 -3.99 2.64 -25.30
CA GLY A 202 -4.26 3.66 -26.32
C GLY A 202 -3.28 4.83 -26.34
N SER A 203 -2.35 4.91 -25.37
CA SER A 203 -1.39 6.03 -25.31
C SER A 203 -0.28 5.89 -26.36
N SER A 204 0.27 7.02 -26.79
CA SER A 204 1.31 7.07 -27.84
C SER A 204 2.62 6.44 -27.37
N GLY A 205 3.11 5.46 -28.11
CA GLY A 205 4.41 4.81 -27.93
C GLY A 205 5.50 5.40 -28.84
N THR A 206 6.72 4.90 -28.68
CA THR A 206 7.93 5.35 -29.41
C THR A 206 8.11 4.65 -30.75
N GLY A 207 7.09 4.70 -31.61
CA GLY A 207 7.12 4.07 -32.95
C GLY A 207 7.15 2.53 -32.95
N ARG A 208 7.03 1.90 -31.78
CA ARG A 208 6.94 0.44 -31.57
C ARG A 208 5.87 0.14 -30.52
N THR A 209 5.18 -0.97 -30.68
CA THR A 209 4.20 -1.48 -29.71
C THR A 209 4.90 -2.05 -28.47
N ASP A 210 4.19 -2.14 -27.35
CA ASP A 210 4.70 -2.75 -26.12
C ASP A 210 5.13 -4.21 -26.36
N ALA A 211 4.40 -4.95 -27.19
CA ALA A 211 4.73 -6.32 -27.55
C ALA A 211 6.08 -6.43 -28.30
N GLU A 212 6.34 -5.52 -29.24
CA GLU A 212 7.61 -5.48 -29.98
C GLU A 212 8.78 -5.08 -29.07
N ILE A 213 8.55 -4.15 -28.15
CA ILE A 213 9.55 -3.72 -27.16
C ILE A 213 9.94 -4.91 -26.28
N LEU A 214 8.96 -5.60 -25.67
CA LEU A 214 9.24 -6.76 -24.81
C LEU A 214 9.87 -7.93 -25.58
N ALA A 215 9.41 -8.20 -26.81
CA ALA A 215 10.03 -9.22 -27.66
C ALA A 215 11.51 -8.92 -27.94
N SER A 216 11.88 -7.65 -28.12
CA SER A 216 13.27 -7.26 -28.32
C SER A 216 14.15 -7.42 -27.07
N HIS A 217 13.57 -7.29 -25.87
CA HIS A 217 14.28 -7.57 -24.62
C HIS A 217 14.54 -9.07 -24.42
N ALA A 218 13.57 -9.91 -24.81
CA ALA A 218 13.69 -11.36 -24.79
C ALA A 218 14.73 -11.87 -25.80
N GLN A 219 14.87 -11.22 -26.96
CA GLN A 219 15.78 -11.59 -28.05
C GLN A 219 17.19 -10.96 -27.98
N GLY A 220 17.48 -10.10 -26.99
CA GLY A 220 18.72 -9.34 -26.93
C GLY A 220 19.99 -10.20 -26.79
N ASN A 221 20.87 -10.17 -27.80
CA ASN A 221 22.23 -10.72 -27.76
C ASN A 221 23.07 -10.05 -26.65
N VAL A 222 24.12 -10.73 -26.15
CA VAL A 222 25.02 -10.23 -25.07
C VAL A 222 25.50 -8.78 -25.30
N VAL A 223 25.65 -8.38 -26.57
CA VAL A 223 26.07 -7.04 -27.00
C VAL A 223 25.02 -5.96 -26.70
N SER A 224 23.72 -6.24 -26.83
CA SER A 224 22.66 -5.27 -26.51
C SER A 224 22.41 -5.12 -25.00
N ARG A 225 23.01 -5.98 -24.18
CA ARG A 225 22.96 -5.94 -22.71
C ARG A 225 24.24 -5.36 -22.07
N SER A 226 25.16 -4.83 -22.87
CA SER A 226 26.43 -4.26 -22.40
C SER A 226 26.30 -2.77 -22.06
N ALA A 227 26.70 -2.40 -20.85
CA ALA A 227 26.82 -1.03 -20.38
C ALA A 227 27.88 -0.23 -21.17
N ILE A 228 28.90 -0.91 -21.72
CA ILE A 228 29.88 -0.29 -22.64
C ILE A 228 29.21 0.16 -23.93
N VAL A 229 28.33 -0.68 -24.50
CA VAL A 229 27.60 -0.34 -25.74
C VAL A 229 26.61 0.79 -25.49
N ASP A 230 25.92 0.81 -24.34
CA ASP A 230 25.07 1.93 -23.92
C ASP A 230 25.86 3.24 -23.77
N ALA A 231 27.02 3.21 -23.09
CA ALA A 231 27.88 4.38 -22.94
C ALA A 231 28.37 4.93 -24.29
N LEU A 232 28.75 4.04 -25.23
CA LEU A 232 29.16 4.43 -26.58
C LEU A 232 28.00 5.03 -27.39
N ARG A 233 26.78 4.46 -27.28
CA ARG A 233 25.59 5.02 -27.92
C ARG A 233 25.27 6.43 -27.40
N ARG A 234 25.41 6.68 -26.09
CA ARG A 234 25.20 8.00 -25.49
C ARG A 234 26.28 9.01 -25.88
N ALA A 235 27.51 8.56 -26.08
CA ALA A 235 28.63 9.41 -26.45
C ALA A 235 28.67 9.76 -27.96
N PHE A 236 28.15 8.89 -28.82
CA PHE A 236 28.24 9.03 -30.28
C PHE A 236 26.90 9.13 -31.02
N GLY A 237 25.78 8.82 -30.37
CA GLY A 237 24.43 9.07 -30.89
C GLY A 237 24.04 10.52 -30.65
N ARG A 238 23.55 11.21 -31.68
CA ARG A 238 22.81 12.48 -31.50
C ARG A 238 21.65 12.19 -30.54
N GLY A 239 21.69 12.76 -29.34
CA GLY A 239 20.65 12.55 -28.34
C GLY A 239 19.30 13.13 -28.79
N PRO A 240 18.15 12.59 -28.35
CA PRO A 240 16.85 13.20 -28.62
C PRO A 240 16.59 14.54 -27.91
N ASN A 241 17.54 15.07 -27.12
CA ASN A 241 17.29 16.22 -26.23
C ASN A 241 18.39 17.29 -26.33
N ALA A 242 18.59 17.84 -27.53
CA ALA A 242 19.32 19.09 -27.70
C ALA A 242 18.64 19.94 -28.79
N GLY A 243 17.52 20.58 -28.42
CA GLY A 243 16.75 21.48 -29.29
C GLY A 243 16.14 22.63 -28.48
N GLY A 244 16.99 23.47 -27.89
CA GLY A 244 16.59 24.77 -27.36
C GLY A 244 17.19 25.87 -28.22
N ALA A 245 16.31 26.67 -28.83
CA ALA A 245 16.59 27.92 -29.54
C ALA A 245 17.42 27.83 -30.84
N ASP A 246 16.76 27.47 -31.94
CA ASP A 246 16.62 28.42 -33.06
C ASP A 246 15.44 28.01 -33.95
N ALA A 247 14.52 28.94 -34.16
CA ALA A 247 13.39 28.76 -35.06
C ALA A 247 13.87 29.01 -36.49
N SER A 248 14.09 27.95 -37.25
CA SER A 248 14.04 28.04 -38.71
C SER A 248 13.54 26.72 -39.29
N GLU A 249 12.61 26.89 -40.23
CA GLU A 249 11.84 25.89 -40.96
C GLU A 249 12.71 24.74 -41.49
N THR A 250 12.59 23.56 -40.89
CA THR A 250 12.82 22.29 -41.60
C THR A 250 11.78 21.28 -41.16
N ASP A 251 10.87 21.02 -42.10
CA ASP A 251 10.00 19.86 -42.29
C ASP A 251 10.39 18.62 -41.45
N SER A 252 9.62 18.32 -40.40
CA SER A 252 9.71 17.07 -39.62
C SER A 252 8.35 16.40 -39.58
N SER A 253 7.93 15.95 -40.74
CA SER A 253 6.77 15.10 -40.95
C SER A 253 7.18 13.62 -41.05
N ASP A 254 7.85 13.02 -40.02
CA ASP A 254 8.11 11.56 -40.04
C ASP A 254 8.61 10.88 -38.73
N GLU A 255 7.94 11.07 -37.59
CA GLU A 255 7.98 10.07 -36.49
C GLU A 255 6.56 9.59 -36.21
N SER A 256 6.17 8.46 -36.82
CA SER A 256 4.83 7.89 -36.65
C SER A 256 4.59 7.47 -35.20
N THR A 257 3.73 8.19 -34.49
CA THR A 257 3.27 7.83 -33.14
C THR A 257 2.35 6.61 -33.23
N VAL A 258 2.88 5.43 -32.90
CA VAL A 258 2.11 4.17 -32.86
C VAL A 258 1.52 4.02 -31.46
N ALA A 259 0.24 3.63 -31.35
CA ALA A 259 -0.36 3.30 -30.06
C ALA A 259 0.42 2.14 -29.41
N ARG A 260 0.58 2.18 -28.08
CA ARG A 260 1.30 1.13 -27.35
C ARG A 260 0.69 -0.26 -27.57
N VAL A 261 -0.63 -0.33 -27.71
CA VAL A 261 -1.38 -1.51 -28.14
C VAL A 261 -2.40 -1.12 -29.24
N PRO A 262 -2.35 -1.76 -30.43
CA PRO A 262 -3.34 -1.53 -31.49
C PRO A 262 -4.78 -1.81 -31.04
N ALA A 263 -5.77 -1.11 -31.59
CA ALA A 263 -7.18 -1.21 -31.17
C ALA A 263 -7.75 -2.61 -31.35
N GLU A 264 -7.42 -3.19 -32.49
CA GLU A 264 -7.79 -4.53 -32.91
C GLU A 264 -7.21 -5.61 -31.99
N GLU A 265 -6.18 -5.31 -31.20
CA GLU A 265 -5.55 -6.27 -30.28
C GLU A 265 -6.16 -6.26 -28.88
N ILE A 266 -6.91 -5.23 -28.48
CA ILE A 266 -7.44 -5.10 -27.11
C ILE A 266 -8.36 -6.27 -26.76
N GLU A 267 -9.37 -6.54 -27.58
CA GLU A 267 -10.31 -7.62 -27.32
C GLU A 267 -9.62 -9.00 -27.30
N PRO A 268 -8.79 -9.39 -28.30
CA PRO A 268 -8.00 -10.63 -28.23
C PRO A 268 -7.12 -10.74 -26.98
N ARG A 269 -6.50 -9.65 -26.53
CA ARG A 269 -5.63 -9.65 -25.35
C ARG A 269 -6.40 -9.84 -24.05
N VAL A 270 -7.52 -9.14 -23.90
CA VAL A 270 -8.40 -9.31 -22.72
C VAL A 270 -8.95 -10.74 -22.67
N ARG A 271 -9.33 -11.31 -23.82
CA ARG A 271 -9.74 -12.71 -23.90
C ARG A 271 -8.63 -13.66 -23.45
N ALA A 272 -7.40 -13.44 -23.91
CA ALA A 272 -6.25 -14.25 -23.52
C ALA A 272 -5.97 -14.20 -22.00
N LEU A 273 -6.14 -13.04 -21.34
CA LEU A 273 -6.00 -12.92 -19.88
C LEU A 273 -7.03 -13.80 -19.15
N VAL A 274 -8.31 -13.70 -19.55
CA VAL A 274 -9.41 -14.46 -18.95
C VAL A 274 -9.25 -15.96 -19.19
N GLU A 275 -8.95 -16.37 -20.43
CA GLU A 275 -8.72 -17.77 -20.79
C GLU A 275 -7.52 -18.34 -20.03
N ARG A 276 -6.45 -17.55 -19.85
CA ARG A 276 -5.25 -18.00 -19.16
C ARG A 276 -5.48 -18.25 -17.68
N ALA A 277 -6.21 -17.36 -16.99
CA ALA A 277 -6.59 -17.56 -15.59
C ALA A 277 -7.49 -18.81 -15.44
N ARG A 278 -8.50 -18.95 -16.30
CA ARG A 278 -9.41 -20.11 -16.27
C ARG A 278 -8.69 -21.43 -16.53
N ALA A 279 -7.64 -21.43 -17.37
CA ALA A 279 -6.83 -22.61 -17.65
C ALA A 279 -6.07 -23.15 -16.41
N THR A 280 -5.94 -22.35 -15.36
CA THR A 280 -5.36 -22.75 -14.07
C THR A 280 -6.40 -22.88 -12.96
N ASN A 281 -7.68 -23.08 -13.31
CA ASN A 281 -8.82 -23.10 -12.38
C ASN A 281 -8.97 -21.81 -11.54
N CYS A 282 -8.52 -20.68 -12.07
CA CYS A 282 -8.73 -19.37 -11.46
C CYS A 282 -9.85 -18.65 -12.22
N PRO A 283 -11.09 -18.60 -11.68
CA PRO A 283 -12.13 -17.71 -12.16
C PRO A 283 -11.65 -16.29 -12.41
N ALA A 284 -12.20 -15.66 -13.45
CA ALA A 284 -11.77 -14.36 -13.94
C ALA A 284 -12.96 -13.41 -14.04
N ILE A 285 -12.91 -12.31 -13.29
CA ILE A 285 -13.88 -11.23 -13.30
C ILE A 285 -13.27 -10.05 -14.07
N VAL A 286 -14.04 -9.47 -14.99
CA VAL A 286 -13.60 -8.32 -15.78
C VAL A 286 -14.29 -7.07 -15.25
N VAL A 287 -13.51 -6.06 -14.90
CA VAL A 287 -13.99 -4.73 -14.54
C VAL A 287 -13.69 -3.81 -15.72
N ALA A 288 -14.72 -3.45 -16.49
CA ALA A 288 -14.55 -2.54 -17.62
C ALA A 288 -14.25 -1.13 -17.10
N PRO A 289 -13.20 -0.46 -17.61
CA PRO A 289 -12.80 0.85 -17.12
C PRO A 289 -13.86 1.90 -17.42
N GLY A 290 -13.96 2.94 -16.61
CA GLY A 290 -14.73 4.16 -16.91
C GLY A 290 -13.80 5.36 -17.07
N HIS A 291 -14.34 6.49 -17.54
CA HIS A 291 -13.59 7.74 -17.71
C HIS A 291 -14.48 8.96 -17.45
N PRO A 292 -13.92 10.11 -17.03
CA PRO A 292 -14.64 11.38 -17.04
C PRO A 292 -15.08 11.76 -18.45
N ALA A 293 -16.21 12.46 -18.60
CA ALA A 293 -16.72 12.86 -19.90
C ALA A 293 -15.72 13.73 -20.68
N ALA A 294 -14.96 14.58 -19.98
CA ALA A 294 -13.91 15.40 -20.60
C ALA A 294 -12.80 14.54 -21.24
N THR A 295 -12.49 13.40 -20.66
CA THR A 295 -11.45 12.49 -21.17
C THR A 295 -11.89 11.80 -22.44
N GLU A 296 -13.14 11.41 -22.55
CA GLU A 296 -13.67 10.79 -23.77
C GLU A 296 -13.65 11.74 -24.96
N VAL A 297 -13.84 13.04 -24.71
CA VAL A 297 -13.72 14.08 -25.74
C VAL A 297 -12.26 14.30 -26.12
N THR A 298 -11.37 14.37 -25.14
CA THR A 298 -9.96 14.73 -25.36
C THR A 298 -9.15 13.56 -25.93
N LEU A 299 -9.50 12.33 -25.55
CA LEU A 299 -8.85 11.08 -25.91
C LEU A 299 -9.90 10.04 -26.29
N PRO A 300 -10.51 10.16 -27.48
CA PRO A 300 -11.65 9.34 -27.88
C PRO A 300 -11.34 7.85 -27.98
N ARG A 301 -10.06 7.45 -27.93
CA ARG A 301 -9.63 6.05 -27.97
C ARG A 301 -10.09 5.23 -26.76
N VAL A 302 -10.33 5.86 -25.61
CA VAL A 302 -10.76 5.15 -24.40
C VAL A 302 -12.13 4.46 -24.57
N VAL A 303 -13.01 5.05 -25.38
CA VAL A 303 -14.37 4.54 -25.65
C VAL A 303 -14.36 3.21 -26.44
N PRO A 304 -13.72 3.09 -27.62
CA PRO A 304 -13.65 1.82 -28.34
C PRO A 304 -12.80 0.76 -27.60
N ASP A 305 -11.81 1.15 -26.79
CA ASP A 305 -11.05 0.21 -25.97
C ASP A 305 -11.92 -0.38 -24.86
N ARG A 306 -12.67 0.46 -24.12
CA ARG A 306 -13.70 0.01 -23.16
C ARG A 306 -14.73 -0.92 -23.80
N ALA A 307 -15.22 -0.56 -24.99
CA ALA A 307 -16.14 -1.42 -25.74
C ALA A 307 -15.52 -2.78 -26.09
N SER A 308 -14.21 -2.82 -26.36
CA SER A 308 -13.46 -4.06 -26.63
C SER A 308 -13.31 -4.94 -25.39
N VAL A 309 -13.09 -4.34 -24.21
CA VAL A 309 -13.11 -5.04 -22.91
C VAL A 309 -14.49 -5.66 -22.65
N ARG A 310 -15.58 -4.89 -22.85
CA ARG A 310 -16.96 -5.38 -22.72
C ARG A 310 -17.25 -6.56 -23.65
N ARG A 311 -16.83 -6.47 -24.91
CA ARG A 311 -17.01 -7.57 -25.89
C ARG A 311 -16.23 -8.81 -25.50
N ALA A 312 -14.99 -8.67 -25.05
CA ALA A 312 -14.17 -9.79 -24.57
C ALA A 312 -14.84 -10.53 -23.39
N ALA A 313 -15.31 -9.79 -22.38
CA ALA A 313 -15.99 -10.37 -21.22
C ALA A 313 -17.27 -11.12 -21.63
N ARG A 314 -18.11 -10.50 -22.46
CA ARG A 314 -19.36 -11.11 -22.98
C ARG A 314 -19.09 -12.34 -23.84
N ALA A 315 -18.08 -12.30 -24.71
CA ALA A 315 -17.72 -13.42 -25.59
C ALA A 315 -17.29 -14.67 -24.81
N LEU A 316 -16.72 -14.49 -23.62
CA LEU A 316 -16.27 -15.58 -22.76
C LEU A 316 -17.26 -15.89 -21.63
N ALA A 317 -18.40 -15.19 -21.55
CA ALA A 317 -19.29 -15.22 -20.39
C ALA A 317 -18.50 -15.07 -19.07
N ALA A 318 -17.56 -14.12 -19.03
CA ALA A 318 -16.90 -13.72 -17.80
C ALA A 318 -17.79 -12.73 -17.04
N PRO A 319 -17.91 -12.83 -15.71
CA PRO A 319 -18.57 -11.79 -14.92
C PRO A 319 -17.99 -10.42 -15.26
N LEU A 320 -18.87 -9.46 -15.55
CA LEU A 320 -18.53 -8.11 -15.98
C LEU A 320 -19.10 -7.12 -14.97
N VAL A 321 -18.26 -6.26 -14.42
CA VAL A 321 -18.64 -5.07 -13.66
C VAL A 321 -18.24 -3.84 -14.48
N ASP A 322 -19.17 -2.91 -14.66
CA ASP A 322 -19.01 -1.81 -15.61
C ASP A 322 -18.91 -0.46 -14.93
N VAL A 323 -17.70 0.10 -14.85
CA VAL A 323 -17.45 1.32 -14.07
C VAL A 323 -18.10 2.55 -14.69
N GLU A 324 -18.27 2.60 -16.03
CA GLU A 324 -19.01 3.69 -16.67
C GLU A 324 -20.49 3.63 -16.29
N GLU A 325 -21.09 2.44 -16.33
CA GLU A 325 -22.50 2.25 -15.95
C GLU A 325 -22.73 2.61 -14.47
N THR A 326 -21.90 2.08 -13.56
CA THR A 326 -21.95 2.42 -12.13
C THR A 326 -21.81 3.93 -11.89
N ALA A 327 -20.89 4.59 -12.59
CA ALA A 327 -20.69 6.03 -12.48
C ALA A 327 -21.93 6.82 -12.92
N LEU A 328 -22.52 6.46 -14.07
CA LEU A 328 -23.72 7.12 -14.60
C LEU A 328 -24.94 6.91 -13.69
N GLU A 329 -25.13 5.69 -13.19
CA GLU A 329 -26.25 5.34 -12.30
C GLU A 329 -26.17 6.04 -10.95
N SER A 330 -24.96 6.35 -10.48
CA SER A 330 -24.76 7.07 -9.22
C SER A 330 -25.33 8.50 -9.23
N GLY A 331 -25.49 9.09 -10.42
CA GLY A 331 -25.90 10.49 -10.60
C GLY A 331 -24.90 11.53 -10.05
N ARG A 332 -23.70 11.11 -9.65
CA ARG A 332 -22.64 12.01 -9.13
C ARG A 332 -21.90 12.68 -10.28
N ILE A 333 -21.31 13.84 -9.98
CA ILE A 333 -20.50 14.59 -10.95
C ILE A 333 -19.09 14.03 -11.05
N ASP A 334 -18.45 14.22 -12.21
CA ASP A 334 -17.10 13.70 -12.48
C ASP A 334 -16.06 14.09 -11.42
N GLY A 335 -16.10 15.33 -10.90
CA GLY A 335 -15.15 15.79 -9.88
C GLY A 335 -15.24 15.06 -8.54
N GLU A 336 -16.31 14.29 -8.29
CA GLU A 336 -16.40 13.38 -7.13
C GLU A 336 -15.91 11.98 -7.46
N LEU A 337 -16.09 11.53 -8.71
CA LEU A 337 -15.85 10.15 -9.14
C LEU A 337 -14.41 9.93 -9.63
N TRP A 338 -13.71 11.00 -10.00
CA TRP A 338 -12.38 10.95 -10.58
C TRP A 338 -11.44 11.92 -9.87
N VAL A 339 -10.21 11.47 -9.60
CA VAL A 339 -9.16 12.33 -9.02
C VAL A 339 -8.60 13.27 -10.08
N ASP A 340 -8.50 12.78 -11.31
CA ASP A 340 -8.00 13.51 -12.47
C ASP A 340 -8.71 13.03 -13.76
N PHE A 341 -8.05 13.19 -14.91
CA PHE A 341 -8.59 12.78 -16.21
C PHE A 341 -8.69 11.25 -16.41
N VAL A 342 -8.23 10.42 -15.49
CA VAL A 342 -8.22 8.96 -15.71
C VAL A 342 -8.40 8.14 -14.44
N HIS A 343 -7.92 8.62 -13.31
CA HIS A 343 -7.85 7.83 -12.08
C HIS A 343 -9.16 7.90 -11.28
N PRO A 344 -9.79 6.76 -10.99
CA PRO A 344 -10.95 6.67 -10.11
C PRO A 344 -10.67 7.23 -8.71
N SER A 345 -11.65 7.92 -8.14
CA SER A 345 -11.61 8.38 -6.76
C SER A 345 -11.98 7.27 -5.78
N ALA A 346 -11.76 7.54 -4.48
CA ALA A 346 -12.25 6.68 -3.41
C ALA A 346 -13.77 6.49 -3.47
N ALA A 347 -14.52 7.55 -3.82
CA ALA A 347 -15.97 7.51 -3.90
C ALA A 347 -16.46 6.61 -5.04
N LEU A 348 -15.79 6.61 -6.19
CA LEU A 348 -16.10 5.70 -7.28
C LEU A 348 -15.80 4.25 -6.90
N TRP A 349 -14.69 3.98 -6.23
CA TRP A 349 -14.39 2.62 -5.77
C TRP A 349 -15.36 2.09 -4.72
N SER A 350 -15.87 2.93 -3.82
CA SER A 350 -16.94 2.52 -2.90
C SER A 350 -18.28 2.22 -3.60
N LEU A 351 -18.50 2.70 -4.81
CA LEU A 351 -19.68 2.35 -5.62
C LEU A 351 -19.49 1.05 -6.40
N VAL A 352 -18.26 0.78 -6.89
CA VAL A 352 -17.94 -0.38 -7.73
C VAL A 352 -17.64 -1.64 -6.90
N ALA A 353 -16.99 -1.49 -5.74
CA ALA A 353 -16.53 -2.61 -4.93
C ALA A 353 -17.65 -3.59 -4.49
N PRO A 354 -18.88 -3.15 -4.11
CA PRO A 354 -19.95 -4.07 -3.72
C PRO A 354 -20.31 -5.07 -4.82
N GLU A 355 -20.39 -4.63 -6.08
CA GLU A 355 -20.72 -5.51 -7.21
C GLU A 355 -19.55 -6.47 -7.51
N VAL A 356 -18.31 -5.97 -7.48
CA VAL A 356 -17.12 -6.84 -7.63
C VAL A 356 -17.09 -7.89 -6.52
N ALA A 357 -17.40 -7.52 -5.27
CA ALA A 357 -17.43 -8.43 -4.13
C ALA A 357 -18.53 -9.49 -4.26
N GLU A 358 -19.68 -9.14 -4.83
CA GLU A 358 -20.73 -10.10 -5.15
C GLU A 358 -20.21 -11.16 -6.13
N ARG A 359 -19.61 -10.73 -7.25
CA ARG A 359 -19.04 -11.66 -8.25
C ARG A 359 -17.93 -12.53 -7.67
N VAL A 360 -17.05 -11.94 -6.85
CA VAL A 360 -15.99 -12.70 -6.18
C VAL A 360 -16.60 -13.71 -5.20
N ALA A 361 -17.60 -13.34 -4.40
CA ALA A 361 -18.26 -14.23 -3.46
C ALA A 361 -19.01 -15.38 -4.16
N GLU A 362 -19.62 -15.13 -5.32
CA GLU A 362 -20.24 -16.16 -6.17
C GLU A 362 -19.20 -17.20 -6.63
N GLU A 363 -18.04 -16.76 -7.10
CA GLU A 363 -16.94 -17.65 -7.52
C GLU A 363 -16.31 -18.39 -6.33
N LEU A 364 -16.20 -17.73 -5.17
CA LEU A 364 -15.70 -18.31 -3.92
C LEU A 364 -16.72 -19.18 -3.18
N GLY A 365 -17.97 -19.30 -3.67
CA GLY A 365 -19.11 -19.97 -3.02
C GLY A 365 -18.95 -21.46 -2.73
N GLN A 366 -17.75 -22.03 -2.92
CA GLN A 366 -17.38 -23.41 -2.62
C GLN A 366 -16.16 -23.55 -1.70
N LEU A 367 -15.70 -22.47 -1.06
CA LEU A 367 -14.63 -22.63 -0.07
C LEU A 367 -15.13 -23.56 1.04
N PRO A 368 -14.40 -24.65 1.36
CA PRO A 368 -14.72 -25.47 2.51
C PRO A 368 -14.81 -24.55 3.75
N PRO A 369 -15.65 -24.88 4.74
CA PRO A 369 -15.60 -24.17 6.01
C PRO A 369 -14.14 -24.11 6.44
N ALA A 370 -13.70 -22.93 6.93
CA ALA A 370 -12.35 -22.75 7.42
C ALA A 370 -11.98 -24.00 8.21
N VAL A 371 -10.89 -24.68 7.84
CA VAL A 371 -10.36 -25.75 8.69
C VAL A 371 -10.24 -25.09 10.04
N PRO A 372 -10.97 -25.52 11.08
CA PRO A 372 -10.93 -24.85 12.35
C PRO A 372 -9.46 -24.79 12.73
N THR A 373 -8.89 -23.59 12.78
CA THR A 373 -7.67 -23.43 13.54
C THR A 373 -8.05 -23.95 14.92
N GLU A 374 -7.31 -24.91 15.46
CA GLU A 374 -7.51 -25.30 16.85
C GLU A 374 -7.46 -24.07 17.77
N LEU A 375 -6.81 -22.98 17.29
CA LEU A 375 -6.83 -21.64 17.83
C LEU A 375 -8.22 -20.97 17.72
N ALA A 376 -8.85 -20.75 18.87
CA ALA A 376 -10.05 -19.93 19.02
C ALA A 376 -10.01 -19.16 20.35
N VAL A 377 -10.60 -17.97 20.43
CA VAL A 377 -10.89 -17.33 21.72
C VAL A 377 -12.12 -18.01 22.31
N VAL A 378 -11.97 -18.66 23.46
CA VAL A 378 -13.08 -19.36 24.14
C VAL A 378 -13.68 -18.54 25.27
N GLY A 379 -12.93 -17.59 25.80
CA GLY A 379 -13.36 -16.77 26.93
C GLY A 379 -12.52 -15.52 27.10
N VAL A 380 -13.14 -14.48 27.63
CA VAL A 380 -12.47 -13.26 28.08
C VAL A 380 -13.03 -12.94 29.46
N GLU A 381 -12.17 -12.94 30.48
CA GLU A 381 -12.59 -12.85 31.88
C GLU A 381 -13.42 -11.59 32.17
N ARG A 382 -13.03 -10.46 31.56
CA ARG A 382 -13.71 -9.17 31.66
C ARG A 382 -13.75 -8.52 30.29
N ARG A 383 -14.86 -7.87 29.94
CA ARG A 383 -15.03 -7.21 28.63
C ARG A 383 -14.96 -5.69 28.67
N THR A 384 -15.00 -5.05 29.84
CA THR A 384 -15.00 -3.58 29.94
C THR A 384 -13.84 -3.10 30.79
N PHE A 385 -12.93 -2.28 30.24
CA PHE A 385 -11.74 -1.76 30.93
C PHE A 385 -11.63 -0.25 30.77
N SER A 386 -10.74 0.39 31.54
CA SER A 386 -10.38 1.78 31.32
C SER A 386 -9.58 1.94 30.03
N SER A 387 -9.88 2.98 29.27
CA SER A 387 -9.08 3.36 28.09
C SER A 387 -7.66 3.86 28.47
N LEU A 388 -7.40 4.10 29.75
CA LEU A 388 -6.08 4.53 30.25
C LEU A 388 -5.03 3.41 30.24
N GLY A 389 -5.43 2.14 30.07
CA GLY A 389 -4.53 0.97 30.10
C GLY A 389 -4.27 0.46 31.52
N ASP A 390 -3.13 -0.18 31.75
CA ASP A 390 -2.61 -0.68 33.04
C ASP A 390 -3.52 -1.66 33.81
N GLU A 391 -4.56 -2.17 33.16
CA GLU A 391 -5.43 -3.22 33.68
C GLU A 391 -5.02 -4.57 33.08
N ARG A 392 -5.09 -5.63 33.90
CA ARG A 392 -4.81 -6.99 33.45
C ARG A 392 -5.99 -7.54 32.66
N LEU A 393 -5.71 -8.06 31.48
CA LEU A 393 -6.65 -8.80 30.64
C LEU A 393 -6.20 -10.26 30.58
N ALA A 394 -7.10 -11.18 30.88
CA ALA A 394 -6.92 -12.62 30.68
C ALA A 394 -7.84 -13.11 29.54
N VAL A 395 -7.26 -13.88 28.63
CA VAL A 395 -7.91 -14.45 27.46
C VAL A 395 -7.73 -15.96 27.49
N GLU A 396 -8.85 -16.67 27.41
CA GLU A 396 -8.88 -18.12 27.27
C GLU A 396 -8.87 -18.48 25.77
N LEU A 397 -7.97 -19.39 25.41
CA LEU A 397 -7.66 -19.81 24.05
C LEU A 397 -7.76 -21.34 23.92
N ALA A 398 -8.51 -21.81 22.94
CA ALA A 398 -8.36 -23.17 22.44
C ALA A 398 -7.08 -23.29 21.60
N GLY A 399 -6.49 -24.49 21.52
CA GLY A 399 -5.38 -24.78 20.60
C GLY A 399 -4.01 -24.19 20.97
N VAL A 400 -3.90 -23.60 22.17
CA VAL A 400 -2.66 -23.05 22.72
C VAL A 400 -2.28 -23.79 24.00
N ARG A 401 -1.01 -24.17 24.12
CA ARG A 401 -0.45 -24.84 25.30
C ARG A 401 0.59 -23.95 25.95
N GLU A 402 0.82 -24.13 27.25
CA GLU A 402 1.84 -23.35 28.00
C GLU A 402 3.27 -23.55 27.46
N SER A 403 3.52 -24.66 26.75
CA SER A 403 4.79 -24.94 26.08
C SER A 403 5.00 -24.22 24.73
N ASP A 404 3.95 -23.60 24.18
CA ASP A 404 4.01 -22.93 22.87
C ASP A 404 4.71 -21.55 23.00
N VAL A 405 5.04 -20.91 21.88
CA VAL A 405 5.54 -19.53 21.89
C VAL A 405 4.42 -18.59 22.35
N LEU A 406 4.74 -17.62 23.21
CA LEU A 406 3.76 -16.64 23.69
C LEU A 406 3.06 -15.95 22.51
N PRO A 407 1.72 -15.93 22.50
CA PRO A 407 0.98 -15.25 21.44
C PRO A 407 1.14 -13.75 21.55
N VAL A 408 1.01 -13.08 20.40
CA VAL A 408 0.75 -11.65 20.36
C VAL A 408 -0.75 -11.46 20.58
N VAL A 409 -1.12 -10.78 21.65
CA VAL A 409 -2.50 -10.39 21.94
C VAL A 409 -2.60 -8.88 21.78
N SER A 410 -3.60 -8.40 21.06
CA SER A 410 -3.85 -6.96 20.88
C SER A 410 -5.33 -6.64 20.93
N VAL A 411 -5.65 -5.46 21.46
CA VAL A 411 -7.01 -4.92 21.56
C VAL A 411 -7.04 -3.63 20.77
N GLY A 412 -7.89 -3.54 19.74
CA GLY A 412 -7.99 -2.31 18.93
C GLY A 412 -6.66 -1.90 18.27
N GLY A 413 -5.81 -2.88 17.94
CA GLY A 413 -4.48 -2.67 17.38
C GLY A 413 -3.35 -2.38 18.38
N ALA A 414 -3.66 -2.18 19.67
CA ALA A 414 -2.66 -1.97 20.71
C ALA A 414 -2.27 -3.29 21.39
N PRO A 415 -0.97 -3.64 21.46
CA PRO A 415 -0.54 -4.92 22.03
C PRO A 415 -0.69 -4.94 23.56
N LEU A 416 -1.01 -6.10 24.12
CA LEU A 416 -0.85 -6.34 25.55
C LEU A 416 0.65 -6.31 25.89
N LEU A 417 0.96 -5.74 27.04
CA LEU A 417 2.28 -5.72 27.66
C LEU A 417 2.41 -6.88 28.66
N ASP A 418 3.64 -7.27 29.00
CA ASP A 418 3.92 -8.30 30.02
C ASP A 418 3.14 -9.61 29.82
N VAL A 419 2.99 -10.02 28.56
CA VAL A 419 2.20 -11.19 28.18
C VAL A 419 2.84 -12.47 28.74
N ARG A 420 2.02 -13.32 29.36
CA ARG A 420 2.42 -14.60 29.95
C ARG A 420 1.30 -15.64 29.86
N PHE A 421 1.67 -16.90 29.95
CA PHE A 421 0.72 -17.97 30.22
C PHE A 421 0.34 -17.98 31.71
N ASP A 422 -0.94 -18.18 32.00
CA ASP A 422 -1.47 -18.43 33.35
C ASP A 422 -2.14 -19.80 33.45
N GLY A 423 -1.63 -20.75 32.66
CA GLY A 423 -2.13 -22.11 32.54
C GLY A 423 -2.34 -22.50 31.08
N ASP A 424 -2.64 -23.78 30.86
CA ASP A 424 -2.95 -24.28 29.53
C ASP A 424 -4.18 -23.56 28.95
N GLY A 425 -4.00 -22.97 27.77
CA GLY A 425 -5.05 -22.21 27.11
C GLY A 425 -5.40 -20.89 27.78
N VAL A 426 -4.62 -20.36 28.73
CA VAL A 426 -4.89 -19.04 29.33
C VAL A 426 -3.68 -18.14 29.16
N VAL A 427 -3.90 -16.98 28.55
CA VAL A 427 -2.88 -15.95 28.38
C VAL A 427 -3.36 -14.69 29.06
N SER A 428 -2.51 -14.05 29.85
CA SER A 428 -2.78 -12.71 30.34
C SER A 428 -1.67 -11.73 30.01
N GLY A 429 -2.03 -10.46 30.02
CA GLY A 429 -1.10 -9.35 29.92
C GLY A 429 -1.76 -8.07 30.42
N THR A 430 -1.04 -6.98 30.35
CA THR A 430 -1.47 -5.65 30.77
C THR A 430 -1.92 -4.87 29.54
N LEU A 431 -3.12 -4.29 29.57
CA LEU A 431 -3.59 -3.42 28.50
C LEU A 431 -2.72 -2.16 28.43
N SER A 432 -2.28 -1.78 27.24
CA SER A 432 -1.73 -0.44 27.02
C SER A 432 -2.86 0.59 26.95
N THR A 433 -2.53 1.86 27.05
CA THR A 433 -3.47 2.94 26.70
C THR A 433 -3.93 2.79 25.27
N ASN A 434 -5.23 2.99 25.04
CA ASN A 434 -5.81 2.90 23.70
C ASN A 434 -7.06 3.80 23.59
N ALA A 435 -7.55 4.02 22.37
CA ALA A 435 -8.74 4.81 22.10
C ALA A 435 -9.97 4.26 22.83
N ALA A 436 -10.89 5.14 23.22
CA ALA A 436 -12.16 4.73 23.82
C ALA A 436 -13.07 4.05 22.79
N GLY A 437 -13.98 3.18 23.27
CA GLY A 437 -14.99 2.52 22.45
C GLY A 437 -14.88 1.00 22.44
N VAL A 438 -15.60 0.37 21.51
CA VAL A 438 -15.66 -1.08 21.35
C VAL A 438 -14.58 -1.52 20.36
N HIS A 439 -13.79 -2.51 20.76
CA HIS A 439 -12.59 -2.97 20.06
C HIS A 439 -12.61 -4.48 19.85
N ASP A 440 -12.01 -4.88 18.74
CA ASP A 440 -11.71 -6.29 18.44
C ASP A 440 -10.51 -6.76 19.27
N LEU A 441 -10.55 -8.03 19.67
CA LEU A 441 -9.43 -8.75 20.27
C LEU A 441 -8.78 -9.62 19.21
N VAL A 442 -7.50 -9.38 18.93
CA VAL A 442 -6.72 -10.16 17.97
C VAL A 442 -5.66 -10.97 18.70
N VAL A 443 -5.65 -12.27 18.48
CA VAL A 443 -4.65 -13.20 19.02
C VAL A 443 -3.93 -13.84 17.85
N GLN A 444 -2.62 -13.65 17.81
CA GLN A 444 -1.74 -14.21 16.80
C GLN A 444 -0.75 -15.18 17.45
N THR A 445 -0.68 -16.39 16.89
CA THR A 445 0.31 -17.42 17.24
C THR A 445 1.11 -17.79 15.99
N GLU A 446 2.08 -18.69 16.14
CA GLU A 446 2.72 -19.35 14.99
C GLU A 446 1.75 -20.24 14.17
N ARG A 447 0.61 -20.63 14.74
CA ARG A 447 -0.38 -21.53 14.13
C ARG A 447 -1.51 -20.80 13.41
N GLY A 448 -1.62 -19.49 13.57
CA GLY A 448 -2.68 -18.69 12.96
C GLY A 448 -3.07 -17.47 13.77
N VAL A 449 -4.10 -16.79 13.28
CA VAL A 449 -4.67 -15.60 13.88
C VAL A 449 -6.16 -15.84 14.13
N VAL A 450 -6.63 -15.49 15.33
CA VAL A 450 -8.06 -15.42 15.65
C VAL A 450 -8.43 -13.99 16.02
N ILE A 451 -9.60 -13.56 15.55
CA ILE A 451 -10.15 -12.24 15.84
C ILE A 451 -11.52 -12.45 16.51
N GLU A 452 -11.64 -12.08 17.78
CA GLU A 452 -12.92 -11.98 18.46
C GLU A 452 -13.44 -10.54 18.28
N ARG A 453 -14.53 -10.39 17.54
CA ARG A 453 -15.08 -9.08 17.17
C ARG A 453 -15.82 -8.44 18.34
N ALA A 454 -15.69 -7.12 18.47
CA ALA A 454 -16.35 -6.33 19.51
C ALA A 454 -16.19 -6.95 20.92
N ALA A 455 -14.99 -7.48 21.20
CA ALA A 455 -14.69 -8.24 22.39
C ALA A 455 -14.59 -7.37 23.64
N ILE A 456 -13.97 -6.19 23.49
CA ILE A 456 -13.54 -5.33 24.59
C ILE A 456 -14.10 -3.92 24.43
N GLU A 457 -14.72 -3.38 25.47
CA GLU A 457 -15.08 -1.97 25.59
C GLU A 457 -14.06 -1.22 26.46
N LEU A 458 -13.44 -0.18 25.90
CA LEU A 458 -12.53 0.71 26.60
C LEU A 458 -13.26 2.01 26.97
N VAL A 459 -13.44 2.25 28.27
CA VAL A 459 -14.20 3.36 28.81
C VAL A 459 -13.26 4.49 29.22
N PRO A 460 -13.44 5.72 28.70
CA PRO A 460 -12.64 6.86 29.09
C PRO A 460 -13.09 7.44 30.45
N PRO A 461 -12.22 8.18 31.15
CA PRO A 461 -12.63 8.98 32.29
C PRO A 461 -13.73 9.98 31.92
N ARG A 462 -14.64 10.27 32.84
CA ARG A 462 -15.76 11.21 32.61
C ARG A 462 -15.71 12.38 33.57
N LEU A 463 -16.11 13.55 33.08
CA LEU A 463 -16.21 14.79 33.85
C LEU A 463 -17.68 15.24 33.88
N GLU A 464 -18.19 15.53 35.07
CA GLU A 464 -19.56 15.98 35.29
C GLU A 464 -19.59 17.21 36.19
N ARG A 465 -20.58 18.09 35.97
CA ARG A 465 -20.81 19.24 36.85
C ARG A 465 -21.59 18.79 38.07
N ALA A 466 -21.11 19.12 39.26
CA ALA A 466 -21.82 18.94 40.51
C ALA A 466 -22.03 20.29 41.21
N VAL A 467 -23.25 20.56 41.67
CA VAL A 467 -23.61 21.77 42.40
C VAL A 467 -24.13 21.37 43.77
N ALA A 468 -23.50 21.87 44.83
CA ALA A 468 -23.93 21.61 46.20
C ALA A 468 -25.12 22.49 46.59
N ALA A 469 -25.79 22.15 47.69
CA ALA A 469 -26.97 22.86 48.18
C ALA A 469 -26.70 24.33 48.56
N ASP A 470 -25.45 24.67 48.88
CA ASP A 470 -25.00 26.04 49.18
C ASP A 470 -24.64 26.85 47.91
N GLY A 471 -24.80 26.26 46.72
CA GLY A 471 -24.49 26.87 45.43
C GLY A 471 -23.03 26.72 44.99
N SER A 472 -22.17 26.08 45.80
CA SER A 472 -20.79 25.80 45.39
C SER A 472 -20.75 24.81 44.23
N VAL A 473 -19.84 25.03 43.27
CA VAL A 473 -19.69 24.20 42.08
C VAL A 473 -18.42 23.37 42.21
N SER A 474 -18.52 22.08 41.89
CA SER A 474 -17.41 21.16 41.78
C SER A 474 -17.48 20.41 40.45
N VAL A 475 -16.35 19.88 40.03
CA VAL A 475 -16.27 18.96 38.90
C VAL A 475 -16.10 17.56 39.46
N LEU A 476 -17.08 16.71 39.21
CA LEU A 476 -17.05 15.30 39.55
C LEU A 476 -16.30 14.56 38.45
N VAL A 477 -15.23 13.87 38.82
CA VAL A 477 -14.44 13.06 37.89
C VAL A 477 -14.66 11.59 38.20
N HIS A 478 -15.05 10.83 37.19
CA HIS A 478 -15.21 9.38 37.25
C HIS A 478 -13.99 8.72 36.59
N SER A 479 -13.21 7.96 37.36
CA SER A 479 -12.07 7.17 36.88
C SER A 479 -11.78 6.00 37.81
N ARG A 480 -10.63 5.33 37.66
CA ARG A 480 -10.23 4.22 38.53
C ARG A 480 -9.81 4.73 39.90
N PRO A 481 -10.10 3.98 40.98
CA PRO A 481 -9.57 4.29 42.31
C PRO A 481 -8.06 4.49 42.32
N GLY A 482 -7.60 5.56 42.96
CA GLY A 482 -6.18 5.90 43.06
C GLY A 482 -5.62 6.69 41.89
N ASP A 483 -6.35 6.84 40.78
CA ASP A 483 -5.96 7.77 39.72
C ASP A 483 -5.86 9.21 40.28
N ARG A 484 -4.93 10.00 39.75
CA ARG A 484 -4.77 11.42 40.09
C ARG A 484 -5.39 12.27 39.00
N VAL A 485 -5.98 13.39 39.37
CA VAL A 485 -6.69 14.28 38.47
C VAL A 485 -6.08 15.66 38.55
N LYS A 486 -5.89 16.31 37.40
CA LYS A 486 -5.56 17.73 37.30
C LYS A 486 -6.61 18.43 36.44
N LEU A 487 -7.34 19.35 37.02
CA LEU A 487 -8.32 20.14 36.29
C LEU A 487 -7.75 21.50 35.91
N PHE A 488 -7.89 21.84 34.63
CA PHE A 488 -7.56 23.13 34.08
C PHE A 488 -8.85 23.86 33.71
N VAL A 489 -9.03 25.04 34.29
CA VAL A 489 -10.23 25.85 34.12
C VAL A 489 -9.89 27.06 33.26
N SER A 490 -10.72 27.32 32.25
CA SER A 490 -10.54 28.44 31.32
C SER A 490 -11.88 29.14 31.07
N ARG A 491 -11.81 30.47 30.86
CA ARG A 491 -12.95 31.28 30.38
C ARG A 491 -13.04 31.32 28.86
N THR A 492 -12.01 30.86 28.17
CA THR A 492 -11.99 30.73 26.71
C THR A 492 -12.19 29.27 26.33
N ALA A 493 -12.97 29.03 25.27
CA ALA A 493 -13.18 27.69 24.75
C ALA A 493 -11.84 27.01 24.46
N LEU A 494 -11.61 25.87 25.10
CA LEU A 494 -10.42 25.06 24.89
C LEU A 494 -10.62 24.20 23.64
N ALA A 495 -9.54 23.97 22.89
CA ALA A 495 -9.56 23.03 21.78
C ALA A 495 -10.01 21.66 22.28
N ARG A 496 -10.81 20.96 21.45
CA ARG A 496 -11.19 19.59 21.80
C ARG A 496 -9.92 18.73 21.93
N PRO A 497 -9.89 17.83 22.92
CA PRO A 497 -8.91 16.75 23.00
C PRO A 497 -8.69 16.10 21.63
N GLN A 498 -7.45 16.03 21.16
CA GLN A 498 -7.12 15.23 19.98
C GLN A 498 -6.54 13.90 20.43
N GLU A 499 -7.24 12.81 20.14
CA GLU A 499 -6.75 11.45 20.35
C GLU A 499 -5.62 11.16 19.37
N SER A 500 -4.49 10.66 19.88
CA SER A 500 -3.45 10.07 19.07
C SER A 500 -3.76 8.59 18.81
N MET A 501 -3.08 7.98 17.83
CA MET A 501 -3.14 6.54 17.59
C MET A 501 -2.65 5.68 18.78
N HIS A 502 -2.08 6.29 19.82
CA HIS A 502 -1.61 5.61 21.04
C HIS A 502 -2.52 5.91 22.25
N GLY A 503 -3.73 6.44 22.03
CA GLY A 503 -4.65 6.85 23.09
C GLY A 503 -4.16 8.03 23.95
N THR A 504 -3.02 8.64 23.59
CA THR A 504 -2.54 9.87 24.22
C THR A 504 -3.32 11.06 23.71
N VAL A 505 -3.69 11.96 24.60
CA VAL A 505 -4.40 13.19 24.23
C VAL A 505 -3.45 14.37 24.36
N ARG A 506 -3.23 15.07 23.25
CA ARG A 506 -2.45 16.31 23.29
C ARG A 506 -3.29 17.44 23.87
N ILE A 507 -2.93 17.88 25.08
CA ILE A 507 -3.39 19.15 25.63
C ILE A 507 -2.62 20.27 24.93
N VAL A 508 -3.33 21.18 24.26
CA VAL A 508 -2.70 22.38 23.69
C VAL A 508 -2.43 23.36 24.84
N TYR A 509 -1.26 23.22 25.48
CA TYR A 509 -0.82 24.02 26.63
C TYR A 509 -0.80 25.54 26.40
N ALA A 510 -0.88 26.00 25.14
CA ALA A 510 -0.72 27.41 24.78
C ALA A 510 -1.80 28.36 25.34
N GLN A 511 -2.87 27.85 25.96
CA GLN A 511 -3.97 28.68 26.51
C GLN A 511 -4.27 28.45 28.00
N LEU A 512 -3.52 27.58 28.68
CA LEU A 512 -3.77 27.25 30.09
C LEU A 512 -3.01 28.21 31.02
N ALA A 513 -3.63 29.34 31.36
CA ALA A 513 -3.10 30.28 32.35
C ALA A 513 -3.63 29.93 33.76
N GLY A 514 -2.85 29.25 34.60
CA GLY A 514 -3.19 28.97 36.00
C GLY A 514 -2.51 27.73 36.60
N GLN A 515 -2.50 27.61 37.92
CA GLN A 515 -2.16 26.34 38.59
C GLN A 515 -3.34 25.37 38.43
N PRO A 516 -3.12 24.10 38.10
CA PRO A 516 -4.19 23.11 38.03
C PRO A 516 -4.80 22.84 39.41
N LEU A 517 -6.08 22.45 39.41
CA LEU A 517 -6.73 21.93 40.61
C LEU A 517 -6.48 20.43 40.69
N ASP A 518 -5.79 19.98 41.73
CA ASP A 518 -5.47 18.58 41.93
C ASP A 518 -6.61 17.82 42.64
N GLY A 519 -6.81 16.57 42.26
CA GLY A 519 -7.72 15.63 42.90
C GLY A 519 -7.15 14.21 42.90
N SER A 520 -7.65 13.36 43.80
CA SER A 520 -7.35 11.93 43.81
C SER A 520 -8.63 11.13 43.90
N VAL A 521 -8.78 10.17 42.99
CA VAL A 521 -10.00 9.38 42.83
C VAL A 521 -10.14 8.41 44.00
N GLY A 522 -11.29 8.48 44.67
CA GLY A 522 -11.61 7.66 45.83
C GLY A 522 -11.88 6.19 45.49
N PRO A 523 -12.08 5.34 46.51
CA PRO A 523 -12.39 3.92 46.34
C PRO A 523 -13.66 3.61 45.55
N ASP A 524 -14.59 4.56 45.49
CA ASP A 524 -15.84 4.50 44.73
C ASP A 524 -15.68 4.88 43.25
N GLY A 525 -14.46 5.22 42.82
CA GLY A 525 -14.16 5.61 41.45
C GLY A 525 -14.49 7.08 41.14
N THR A 526 -14.72 7.90 42.17
CA THR A 526 -15.05 9.32 41.96
C THR A 526 -14.16 10.28 42.78
N VAL A 527 -14.02 11.51 42.28
CA VAL A 527 -13.51 12.65 43.06
C VAL A 527 -14.25 13.92 42.69
N ALA A 528 -14.73 14.64 43.70
CA ALA A 528 -15.26 15.99 43.52
C ALA A 528 -14.14 17.00 43.74
N VAL A 529 -13.76 17.71 42.67
CA VAL A 529 -12.75 18.78 42.74
C VAL A 529 -13.49 20.13 42.81
N PRO A 530 -13.46 20.83 43.95
CA PRO A 530 -14.17 22.08 44.11
C PRO A 530 -13.58 23.18 43.22
N LEU A 531 -14.44 23.95 42.55
CA LEU A 531 -14.00 25.12 41.80
C LEU A 531 -13.82 26.31 42.76
N PRO A 532 -12.73 27.08 42.62
CA PRO A 532 -12.55 28.30 43.40
C PRO A 532 -13.73 29.29 43.26
N PRO A 533 -14.07 30.07 44.30
CA PRO A 533 -15.22 30.96 44.30
C PRO A 533 -15.27 31.92 43.10
N GLU A 534 -14.12 32.39 42.62
CA GLU A 534 -13.97 33.28 41.46
C GLU A 534 -14.45 32.68 40.13
N PHE A 535 -14.62 31.37 40.07
CA PHE A 535 -15.24 30.65 38.94
C PHE A 535 -16.71 30.31 39.22
N SER A 536 -17.10 30.13 40.49
CA SER A 536 -18.47 29.79 40.87
C SER A 536 -19.49 30.92 40.64
N SER A 537 -19.06 32.19 40.61
CA SER A 537 -19.94 33.37 40.52
C SER A 537 -19.98 34.04 39.13
N SER A 538 -19.45 33.39 38.09
CA SER A 538 -19.29 33.94 36.74
C SER A 538 -20.56 33.79 35.89
N VAL A 539 -20.91 34.81 35.09
CA VAL A 539 -21.97 34.75 34.06
C VAL A 539 -21.44 34.16 32.74
N ASP A 540 -20.12 34.18 32.55
CA ASP A 540 -19.46 33.64 31.35
C ASP A 540 -19.34 32.12 31.42
N PRO A 541 -19.46 31.40 30.28
CA PRO A 541 -19.30 29.95 30.22
C PRO A 541 -17.87 29.55 30.60
N LEU A 542 -17.76 28.52 31.45
CA LEU A 542 -16.47 27.98 31.89
C LEU A 542 -16.17 26.68 31.16
N TRP A 543 -14.91 26.51 30.77
CA TRP A 543 -14.42 25.32 30.12
C TRP A 543 -13.44 24.62 31.03
N VAL A 544 -13.70 23.35 31.33
CA VAL A 544 -12.82 22.52 32.15
C VAL A 544 -12.25 21.39 31.32
N GLN A 545 -10.93 21.28 31.36
CA GLN A 545 -10.20 20.14 30.81
C GLN A 545 -9.57 19.37 31.97
N GLY A 546 -9.88 18.08 32.06
CA GLY A 546 -9.32 17.20 33.10
C GLY A 546 -8.23 16.31 32.53
N LEU A 547 -7.08 16.29 33.18
CA LEU A 547 -6.01 15.32 32.96
C LEU A 547 -6.11 14.24 34.03
N VAL A 548 -6.23 12.97 33.64
CA VAL A 548 -6.24 11.83 34.56
C VAL A 548 -4.95 11.04 34.40
N LEU A 549 -4.23 10.89 35.49
CA LEU A 549 -2.95 10.19 35.57
C LEU A 549 -3.15 8.86 36.31
N PRO A 550 -2.76 7.72 35.72
CA PRO A 550 -2.74 6.43 36.39
C PRO A 550 -2.00 6.48 37.73
N ALA A 551 -2.50 5.73 38.71
CA ALA A 551 -1.83 5.57 40.00
C ALA A 551 -0.37 5.08 39.81
N GLY A 552 0.60 5.82 40.34
CA GLY A 552 2.03 5.46 40.29
C GLY A 552 2.82 6.05 39.13
N GLU A 553 2.20 6.70 38.14
CA GLU A 553 2.95 7.44 37.11
C GLU A 553 3.50 8.78 37.66
N PRO A 554 4.74 9.16 37.32
CA PRO A 554 5.34 10.43 37.74
C PRO A 554 4.63 11.63 37.08
N ASP A 555 4.55 12.75 37.80
CA ASP A 555 3.95 14.02 37.33
C ASP A 555 4.61 14.64 36.08
N ALA A 556 5.75 14.09 35.64
CA ALA A 556 6.63 14.67 34.63
C ALA A 556 6.34 14.21 33.19
N SER A 557 5.40 13.30 32.95
CA SER A 557 5.04 12.94 31.58
C SER A 557 4.25 14.08 30.92
N GLN A 558 4.90 14.81 30.01
CA GLN A 558 4.25 15.75 29.09
C GLN A 558 3.33 15.05 28.07
N GLU A 559 3.28 13.71 28.11
CA GLU A 559 2.36 12.85 27.39
C GLU A 559 1.20 12.45 28.31
N ALA A 560 0.23 13.34 28.42
CA ALA A 560 -0.98 13.19 29.20
C ALA A 560 -1.96 12.19 28.54
N ARG A 561 -2.46 11.21 29.31
CA ARG A 561 -3.46 10.22 28.86
C ARG A 561 -4.87 10.79 29.09
N VAL A 562 -5.65 10.84 28.00
CA VAL A 562 -7.06 11.22 27.83
C VAL A 562 -7.63 12.37 28.68
N THR A 563 -8.09 13.42 28.00
CA THR A 563 -8.79 14.55 28.63
C THR A 563 -10.24 14.60 28.23
N GLY A 564 -11.15 14.72 29.22
CA GLY A 564 -12.52 15.16 28.97
C GLY A 564 -12.56 16.68 28.83
N LEU A 565 -13.52 17.20 28.06
CA LEU A 565 -13.86 18.63 28.01
C LEU A 565 -15.29 18.82 28.51
N LEU A 566 -15.46 19.60 29.56
CA LEU A 566 -16.76 19.94 30.12
C LEU A 566 -17.00 21.44 29.97
N ALA A 567 -18.11 21.80 29.32
CA ALA A 567 -18.65 23.15 29.37
C ALA A 567 -19.56 23.24 30.61
N LEU A 568 -19.29 24.19 31.50
CA LEU A 568 -19.99 24.38 32.78
C LEU A 568 -21.02 25.50 32.74
#